data_AF-A0A2E0S006-F1
#
_entry.id   AF-A0A2E0S006-F1
#
_cell.length_a   1.000
_cell.length_b   1.000
_cell.length_c   1.000
_cell.angle_alpha   90.00
_cell.angle_beta   90.00
_cell.angle_gamma   90.00
#
_symmetry.space_group_name_H-M   'P 1'
#
loop_
_entity.id
_entity.type
_entity.pdbx_description
1 polymer ?
#
loop_
_entity_poly.entity_id
_entity_poly.type
_entity_poly.pdbx_seq_one_letter_code
_entity_poly.pdbx_strand_id
1 'polypeptide(L)'
;MSNYDLPSLPPPNGEVDDINHFSGPNFDPTLLSPSVKHFYEQTSSYSLNYRVFWHFPFRTGAFVASYLTSYIEQLNLPGKNNGPHEMKSEFVTIPPSIDPRNGTRAWIRTNSSNETIFVAFYATHKKESTTYVNIAAPLPFSNLSTVLNIKNFESGIELNTLPSTSDGGIYLITPVGPISLPLSQRFQVLPSTSFPPSNFPPETIIATHEMWVFGLKFLTISYIANKT
;
A
#
# COMPACT_ATOMS: atom_id res chain seq x y z
N MET A 1 11.24 30.54 1.66
CA MET A 1 10.50 29.31 1.34
C MET A 1 10.73 29.04 -0.14
N SER A 2 11.60 28.07 -0.46
CA SER A 2 11.93 27.76 -1.86
C SER A 2 10.84 26.85 -2.41
N ASN A 3 10.09 27.33 -3.41
CA ASN A 3 9.22 26.48 -4.22
C ASN A 3 10.13 25.50 -4.97
N TYR A 4 10.08 24.23 -4.59
CA TYR A 4 10.64 23.17 -5.44
C TYR A 4 9.64 22.95 -6.58
N ASP A 5 9.85 23.65 -7.70
CA ASP A 5 9.23 23.29 -8.97
C ASP A 5 9.85 21.96 -9.43
N LEU A 6 9.19 20.86 -9.08
CA LEU A 6 9.54 19.54 -9.61
C LEU A 6 9.26 19.58 -11.13
N PRO A 7 10.19 19.16 -12.00
CA PRO A 7 9.91 19.08 -13.43
C PRO A 7 8.70 18.17 -13.64
N SER A 8 7.69 18.67 -14.37
CA SER A 8 6.41 17.99 -14.56
C SER A 8 6.56 16.80 -15.52
N LEU A 9 7.05 15.68 -15.00
CA LEU A 9 6.82 14.40 -15.64
C LEU A 9 5.30 14.12 -15.64
N PRO A 10 4.76 13.51 -16.71
CA PRO A 10 3.35 13.15 -16.71
C PRO A 10 3.04 12.25 -15.50
N PRO A 11 1.90 12.44 -14.82
CA PRO A 11 1.58 11.68 -13.64
C PRO A 11 1.51 10.17 -13.99
N PRO A 12 2.12 9.29 -13.19
CA PRO A 12 1.98 7.86 -13.38
C PRO A 12 0.52 7.42 -13.25
N ASN A 13 0.14 6.38 -14.00
CA ASN A 13 -1.24 5.90 -13.95
C ASN A 13 -1.50 4.90 -12.82
N GLY A 14 -0.46 4.27 -12.25
CA GLY A 14 -0.59 3.28 -11.18
C GLY A 14 0.58 3.26 -10.20
N GLU A 15 0.54 2.29 -9.28
CA GLU A 15 1.60 2.07 -8.27
C GLU A 15 2.95 1.72 -8.90
N VAL A 16 2.96 1.10 -10.09
CA VAL A 16 4.15 0.84 -10.90
C VAL A 16 3.86 1.09 -12.38
N ASP A 17 4.91 1.30 -13.19
CA ASP A 17 4.74 1.47 -14.63
C ASP A 17 4.66 0.14 -15.37
N ASP A 18 5.42 -0.86 -14.92
CA ASP A 18 5.39 -2.23 -15.41
C ASP A 18 5.63 -3.20 -14.24
N ILE A 19 4.65 -4.07 -13.98
CA ILE A 19 4.74 -5.08 -12.92
C ILE A 19 5.89 -6.08 -13.17
N ASN A 20 6.35 -6.21 -14.42
CA ASN A 20 7.48 -7.07 -14.77
C ASN A 20 8.78 -6.71 -14.06
N HIS A 21 8.91 -5.47 -13.55
CA HIS A 21 10.05 -5.05 -12.75
C HIS A 21 10.23 -5.90 -11.46
N PHE A 22 9.16 -6.51 -10.96
CA PHE A 22 9.22 -7.41 -9.81
C PHE A 22 9.60 -8.85 -10.15
N SER A 23 9.81 -9.18 -11.42
CA SER A 23 10.18 -10.53 -11.84
C SER A 23 11.42 -11.03 -11.10
N GLY A 24 11.30 -12.20 -10.49
CA GLY A 24 12.35 -12.79 -9.70
C GLY A 24 11.96 -14.17 -9.16
N PRO A 25 12.82 -14.78 -8.33
CA PRO A 25 12.62 -16.15 -7.85
C PRO A 25 11.30 -16.40 -7.13
N ASN A 26 10.72 -15.35 -6.54
CA ASN A 26 9.50 -15.42 -5.75
C ASN A 26 8.26 -14.91 -6.50
N PHE A 27 8.43 -14.30 -7.68
CA PHE A 27 7.37 -13.63 -8.40
C PHE A 27 7.54 -13.72 -9.92
N ASP A 28 6.60 -14.38 -10.57
CA ASP A 28 6.42 -14.48 -12.00
C ASP A 28 5.19 -13.67 -12.44
N PRO A 29 5.38 -12.51 -13.09
CA PRO A 29 4.30 -11.67 -13.61
C PRO A 29 3.37 -12.38 -14.59
N THR A 30 3.82 -13.44 -15.27
CA THR A 30 3.02 -14.16 -16.28
C THR A 30 1.90 -15.00 -15.68
N LEU A 31 1.98 -15.31 -14.38
CA LEU A 31 0.96 -16.05 -13.63
C LEU A 31 -0.20 -15.16 -13.17
N LEU A 32 -0.09 -13.84 -13.32
CA LEU A 32 -1.13 -12.91 -12.90
C LEU A 32 -2.31 -12.92 -13.86
N SER A 33 -3.50 -12.80 -13.28
CA SER A 33 -4.68 -12.41 -14.04
C SER A 33 -4.47 -11.04 -14.69
N PRO A 34 -4.98 -10.83 -15.92
CA PRO A 34 -4.85 -9.54 -16.60
C PRO A 34 -5.43 -8.37 -15.83
N SER A 35 -6.50 -8.58 -15.06
CA SER A 35 -7.13 -7.53 -14.24
C SER A 35 -6.24 -7.12 -13.06
N VAL A 36 -5.57 -8.05 -12.38
CA VAL A 36 -4.62 -7.72 -11.31
C VAL A 36 -3.41 -6.97 -11.86
N LYS A 37 -2.87 -7.39 -13.02
CA LYS A 37 -1.79 -6.65 -13.69
C LYS A 37 -2.21 -5.22 -14.01
N HIS A 38 -3.36 -5.06 -14.67
CA HIS A 38 -3.91 -3.75 -15.01
C HIS A 38 -4.14 -2.88 -13.76
N PHE A 39 -4.60 -3.45 -12.65
CA PHE A 39 -4.80 -2.72 -11.40
C PHE A 39 -3.51 -2.10 -10.84
N TYR A 40 -2.37 -2.78 -10.88
CA TYR A 40 -1.11 -2.21 -10.40
C TYR A 40 -0.51 -1.18 -11.37
N GLU A 41 -0.69 -1.36 -12.67
CA GLU A 41 -0.16 -0.46 -13.70
C GLU A 41 -1.05 0.78 -13.93
N GLN A 42 -2.34 0.67 -13.61
CA GLN A 42 -3.37 1.69 -13.87
C GLN A 42 -4.26 1.89 -12.63
N THR A 43 -3.67 1.91 -11.43
CA THR A 43 -4.40 2.02 -10.15
C THR A 43 -5.32 3.25 -10.09
N SER A 44 -4.98 4.34 -10.78
CA SER A 44 -5.80 5.56 -10.85
C SER A 44 -7.12 5.36 -11.61
N SER A 45 -7.25 4.31 -12.42
CA SER A 45 -8.49 3.92 -13.11
C SER A 45 -9.42 3.06 -12.23
N TYR A 46 -9.16 2.99 -10.92
CA TYR A 46 -9.96 2.21 -9.98
C TYR A 46 -10.47 3.07 -8.82
N SER A 47 -11.74 2.89 -8.51
CA SER A 47 -12.36 3.38 -7.28
C SER A 47 -12.26 2.30 -6.19
N LEU A 48 -11.69 2.68 -5.04
CA LEU A 48 -11.42 1.77 -3.93
C LEU A 48 -12.46 1.96 -2.81
N ASN A 49 -13.17 0.90 -2.48
CA ASN A 49 -14.00 0.80 -1.28
C ASN A 49 -13.34 -0.15 -0.30
N TYR A 50 -13.54 0.05 1.00
CA TYR A 50 -13.02 -0.89 2.00
C TYR A 50 -13.88 -0.99 3.24
N ARG A 51 -13.59 -2.03 4.02
CA ARG A 51 -14.19 -2.29 5.31
C ARG A 51 -13.13 -2.72 6.30
N VAL A 52 -13.12 -2.07 7.46
CA VAL A 52 -12.15 -2.30 8.53
C VAL A 52 -12.76 -3.19 9.61
N PHE A 53 -11.99 -4.18 10.05
CA PHE A 53 -12.35 -5.13 11.10
C PHE A 53 -11.24 -5.20 12.15
N TRP A 54 -11.55 -4.74 13.37
CA TRP A 54 -10.65 -4.83 14.51
C TRP A 54 -10.88 -6.14 15.28
N HIS A 55 -9.80 -6.87 15.54
CA HIS A 55 -9.84 -8.12 16.29
C HIS A 55 -9.72 -7.89 17.79
N PHE A 56 -10.29 -8.79 18.60
CA PHE A 56 -10.11 -8.79 20.05
C PHE A 56 -8.68 -9.22 20.41
N PRO A 57 -8.02 -8.65 21.46
CA PRO A 57 -8.51 -7.65 22.41
C PRO A 57 -8.32 -6.19 21.97
N PHE A 58 -7.79 -5.95 20.76
CA PHE A 58 -7.49 -4.60 20.27
C PHE A 58 -8.73 -3.76 20.00
N ARG A 59 -9.89 -4.40 19.74
CA ARG A 59 -11.20 -3.72 19.73
C ARG A 59 -11.53 -3.01 21.05
N THR A 60 -10.95 -3.45 22.17
CA THR A 60 -11.25 -2.91 23.52
C THR A 60 -10.12 -2.06 24.12
N GLY A 61 -8.91 -2.09 23.53
CA GLY A 61 -7.74 -1.37 24.04
C GLY A 61 -7.52 -0.02 23.36
N ALA A 62 -7.86 1.08 24.03
CA ALA A 62 -7.78 2.44 23.46
C ALA A 62 -6.35 2.92 23.14
N PHE A 63 -5.32 2.40 23.80
CA PHE A 63 -3.95 2.91 23.70
C PHE A 63 -3.16 2.36 22.49
N VAL A 64 -3.25 1.04 22.23
CA VAL A 64 -2.67 0.45 21.01
C VAL A 64 -3.48 0.88 19.78
N ALA A 65 -4.79 1.02 19.95
CA ALA A 65 -5.66 1.54 18.92
C ALA A 65 -5.27 2.97 18.50
N SER A 66 -4.87 3.90 19.38
CA SER A 66 -4.59 5.29 18.96
C SER A 66 -3.37 5.40 18.03
N TYR A 67 -2.27 4.72 18.35
CA TYR A 67 -1.06 4.74 17.52
C TYR A 67 -1.28 4.07 16.15
N LEU A 68 -2.03 2.96 16.16
CA LEU A 68 -2.41 2.25 14.93
C LEU A 68 -3.51 2.99 14.17
N THR A 69 -4.39 3.71 14.86
CA THR A 69 -5.41 4.56 14.24
C THR A 69 -4.73 5.67 13.48
N SER A 70 -3.70 6.34 14.01
CA SER A 70 -2.95 7.34 13.24
C SER A 70 -2.26 6.72 12.01
N TYR A 71 -1.72 5.49 12.10
CA TYR A 71 -1.22 4.77 10.92
C TYR A 71 -2.32 4.42 9.90
N ILE A 72 -3.50 4.04 10.38
CA ILE A 72 -4.66 3.69 9.57
C ILE A 72 -5.32 4.92 8.93
N GLU A 73 -5.38 6.04 9.67
CA GLU A 73 -5.77 7.36 9.17
C GLU A 73 -4.78 7.80 8.10
N GLN A 74 -3.49 7.51 8.28
CA GLN A 74 -2.52 7.64 7.21
C GLN A 74 -2.83 6.70 6.05
N LEU A 75 -3.23 5.44 6.23
CA LEU A 75 -3.74 4.60 5.12
C LEU A 75 -5.09 5.08 4.54
N ASN A 76 -5.59 6.26 4.95
CA ASN A 76 -6.85 6.86 4.55
C ASN A 76 -8.06 5.93 4.78
N LEU A 77 -8.06 5.23 5.91
CA LEU A 77 -9.28 4.63 6.46
C LEU A 77 -9.90 5.65 7.43
N PRO A 78 -11.22 5.91 7.39
CA PRO A 78 -11.86 6.97 8.09
C PRO A 78 -11.92 6.52 9.54
N GLY A 79 -11.03 7.07 10.35
CA GLY A 79 -11.16 7.03 11.79
C GLY A 79 -12.45 7.77 12.14
N LYS A 80 -13.46 7.01 12.61
CA LYS A 80 -14.70 7.50 13.24
C LYS A 80 -15.42 8.65 12.50
N ASN A 81 -16.57 8.30 11.91
CA ASN A 81 -17.60 9.22 11.38
C ASN A 81 -17.26 9.95 10.07
N ASN A 82 -18.03 9.59 9.04
CA ASN A 82 -18.86 10.48 8.22
C ASN A 82 -18.79 10.06 6.75
N GLY A 83 -19.91 9.53 6.24
CA GLY A 83 -20.40 9.58 4.85
C GLY A 83 -19.47 9.28 3.66
N PRO A 84 -20.03 9.01 2.48
CA PRO A 84 -19.24 8.99 1.25
C PRO A 84 -18.69 10.39 0.98
N HIS A 85 -17.36 10.53 1.00
CA HIS A 85 -16.66 11.74 0.58
C HIS A 85 -15.92 11.44 -0.72
N GLU A 86 -16.16 12.27 -1.74
CA GLU A 86 -15.42 12.20 -3.01
C GLU A 86 -13.97 12.64 -2.76
N MET A 87 -13.01 11.78 -3.09
CA MET A 87 -11.59 12.04 -2.90
C MET A 87 -10.90 11.96 -4.26
N LYS A 88 -10.01 12.92 -4.54
CA LYS A 88 -9.14 12.87 -5.72
C LYS A 88 -7.85 12.14 -5.35
N SER A 89 -7.44 11.22 -6.21
CA SER A 89 -6.24 10.40 -6.05
C SER A 89 -5.34 10.67 -7.24
N GLU A 90 -4.09 11.04 -6.99
CA GLU A 90 -3.10 11.34 -8.02
C GLU A 90 -1.75 10.69 -7.63
N PHE A 91 -1.07 10.09 -8.62
CA PHE A 91 0.34 9.74 -8.47
C PHE A 91 1.20 10.86 -9.03
N VAL A 92 2.25 11.21 -8.27
CA VAL A 92 3.25 12.20 -8.67
C VAL A 92 4.61 11.51 -8.71
N THR A 93 5.33 11.65 -9.81
CA THR A 93 6.69 11.10 -9.91
C THR A 93 7.66 11.86 -8.99
N ILE A 94 8.48 11.12 -8.26
CA ILE A 94 9.56 11.70 -7.45
C ILE A 94 10.86 11.70 -8.26
N PRO A 95 11.51 12.86 -8.46
CA PRO A 95 12.75 12.92 -9.22
C PRO A 95 13.89 12.12 -8.56
N PRO A 96 14.80 11.53 -9.36
CA PRO A 96 15.98 10.83 -8.87
C PRO A 96 16.89 11.66 -7.93
N SER A 97 16.84 12.99 -8.03
CA SER A 97 17.57 13.89 -7.15
C SER A 97 17.02 13.96 -5.72
N ILE A 98 15.75 13.58 -5.53
CA ILE A 98 15.09 13.50 -4.22
C ILE A 98 15.15 12.06 -3.71
N ASP A 99 14.84 11.10 -4.57
CA ASP A 99 14.94 9.68 -4.26
C ASP A 99 15.63 8.93 -5.41
N PRO A 100 16.85 8.42 -5.23
CA PRO A 100 17.60 7.77 -6.31
C PRO A 100 17.01 6.42 -6.75
N ARG A 101 16.00 5.89 -6.03
CA ARG A 101 15.33 4.65 -6.41
C ARG A 101 14.48 4.87 -7.65
N ASN A 102 14.65 3.98 -8.63
CA ASN A 102 13.95 4.10 -9.91
C ASN A 102 12.42 3.93 -9.74
N GLY A 103 11.64 4.73 -10.47
CA GLY A 103 10.18 4.64 -10.47
C GLY A 103 9.50 5.11 -9.18
N THR A 104 10.23 5.79 -8.29
CA THR A 104 9.67 6.34 -7.05
C THR A 104 8.54 7.31 -7.35
N ARG A 105 7.41 7.13 -6.67
CA ARG A 105 6.22 7.97 -6.84
C ARG A 105 5.54 8.21 -5.50
N ALA A 106 4.97 9.40 -5.34
CA ALA A 106 4.07 9.70 -4.26
C ALA A 106 2.64 9.43 -4.71
N TRP A 107 1.88 8.74 -3.89
CA TRP A 107 0.44 8.67 -3.99
C TRP A 107 -0.15 9.75 -3.09
N ILE A 108 -0.80 10.74 -3.70
CA ILE A 108 -1.41 11.86 -3.00
C ILE A 108 -2.92 11.71 -3.09
N ARG A 109 -3.59 11.80 -1.93
CA ARG A 109 -5.05 11.91 -1.87
C ARG A 109 -5.47 13.21 -1.24
N THR A 110 -6.47 13.80 -1.86
CA THR A 110 -6.93 15.16 -1.58
C THR A 110 -8.44 15.15 -1.38
N ASN A 111 -8.95 15.90 -0.39
CA ASN A 111 -10.40 16.08 -0.25
C ASN A 111 -10.97 16.98 -1.35
N SER A 112 -12.30 17.10 -1.35
CA SER A 112 -13.07 18.06 -2.14
C SER A 112 -12.63 19.52 -1.97
N SER A 113 -12.00 19.88 -0.84
CA SER A 113 -11.43 21.20 -0.57
C SER A 113 -10.00 21.39 -1.10
N ASN A 114 -9.46 20.44 -1.86
CA ASN A 114 -8.08 20.42 -2.35
C ASN A 114 -6.99 20.40 -1.24
N GLU A 115 -7.34 20.02 -0.01
CA GLU A 115 -6.37 19.81 1.07
C GLU A 115 -5.78 18.40 0.98
N THR A 116 -4.45 18.31 1.03
CA THR A 116 -3.75 17.02 1.04
C THR A 116 -4.03 16.31 2.35
N ILE A 117 -4.76 15.19 2.28
CA ILE A 117 -5.10 14.38 3.44
C ILE A 117 -4.08 13.26 3.62
N PHE A 118 -3.51 12.78 2.51
CA PHE A 118 -2.61 11.64 2.55
C PHE A 118 -1.53 11.71 1.50
N VAL A 119 -0.32 11.32 1.89
CA VAL A 119 0.82 11.07 1.02
C VAL A 119 1.46 9.75 1.44
N ALA A 120 1.65 8.82 0.50
CA ALA A 120 2.55 7.69 0.67
C ALA A 120 3.53 7.60 -0.50
N PHE A 121 4.76 7.25 -0.20
CA PHE A 121 5.81 7.08 -1.20
C PHE A 121 5.99 5.60 -1.51
N TYR A 122 5.86 5.26 -2.78
CA TYR A 122 6.10 3.94 -3.32
C TYR A 122 7.44 3.95 -4.02
N ALA A 123 8.28 2.99 -3.65
CA ALA A 123 9.55 2.75 -4.30
C ALA A 123 9.82 1.24 -4.34
N THR A 124 10.84 0.85 -5.08
CA THR A 124 11.34 -0.51 -5.07
C THR A 124 12.83 -0.50 -4.77
N HIS A 125 13.32 -1.59 -4.20
CA HIS A 125 14.75 -1.86 -4.17
C HIS A 125 15.00 -3.33 -4.43
N LYS A 126 16.21 -3.62 -4.91
CA LYS A 126 16.67 -4.99 -5.14
C LYS A 126 17.75 -5.32 -4.13
N LYS A 127 17.64 -6.47 -3.49
CA LYS A 127 18.69 -7.07 -2.69
C LYS A 127 18.86 -8.51 -3.13
N GLU A 128 20.08 -8.86 -3.51
CA GLU A 128 20.40 -10.13 -4.16
C GLU A 128 19.53 -10.34 -5.42
N SER A 129 18.79 -11.44 -5.48
CA SER A 129 17.86 -11.75 -6.57
C SER A 129 16.41 -11.34 -6.29
N THR A 130 16.14 -10.67 -5.17
CA THR A 130 14.76 -10.34 -4.74
C THR A 130 14.51 -8.85 -4.88
N THR A 131 13.40 -8.50 -5.54
CA THR A 131 12.86 -7.13 -5.58
C THR A 131 11.84 -6.98 -4.46
N TYR A 132 11.95 -5.90 -3.70
CA TYR A 132 11.06 -5.56 -2.59
C TYR A 132 10.25 -4.31 -2.93
N VAL A 133 9.03 -4.26 -2.41
CA VAL A 133 8.19 -3.06 -2.45
C VAL A 133 8.45 -2.25 -1.18
N ASN A 134 8.75 -0.98 -1.33
CA ASN A 134 8.89 -0.04 -0.22
C ASN A 134 7.71 0.92 -0.21
N ILE A 135 7.08 1.06 0.96
CA ILE A 135 6.03 2.03 1.19
C ILE A 135 6.43 2.88 2.38
N ALA A 136 6.51 4.20 2.19
CA ALA A 136 6.80 5.13 3.29
C ALA A 136 5.65 6.12 3.47
N ALA A 137 5.16 6.23 4.71
CA ALA A 137 4.19 7.24 5.11
C ALA A 137 4.88 8.25 6.04
N PRO A 138 4.80 9.56 5.74
CA PRO A 138 5.37 10.58 6.59
C PRO A 138 4.57 10.71 7.88
N LEU A 139 5.26 10.77 9.01
CA LEU A 139 4.70 11.03 10.34
C LEU A 139 5.27 12.36 10.88
N PRO A 140 4.62 13.00 11.85
CA PRO A 140 5.26 14.09 12.58
C PRO A 140 6.61 13.62 13.15
N PHE A 141 7.69 14.29 12.76
CA PHE A 141 9.07 14.04 13.21
C PHE A 141 9.64 12.65 12.90
N SER A 142 8.99 11.85 12.05
CA SER A 142 9.42 10.48 11.72
C SER A 142 8.85 10.03 10.38
N ASN A 143 9.25 8.85 9.90
CA ASN A 143 8.61 8.20 8.77
C ASN A 143 8.33 6.75 9.13
N LEU A 144 7.16 6.24 8.75
CA LEU A 144 6.89 4.83 8.87
C LEU A 144 7.18 4.17 7.53
N SER A 145 8.19 3.31 7.49
CA SER A 145 8.63 2.63 6.29
C SER A 145 8.34 1.14 6.39
N THR A 146 7.69 0.62 5.36
CA THR A 146 7.41 -0.80 5.20
C THR A 146 8.26 -1.33 4.05
N VAL A 147 8.86 -2.50 4.26
CA VAL A 147 9.47 -3.33 3.23
C VAL A 147 8.63 -4.58 3.07
N LEU A 148 8.10 -4.82 1.87
CA LEU A 148 7.24 -5.94 1.54
C LEU A 148 7.95 -6.88 0.58
N ASN A 149 7.88 -8.18 0.88
CA ASN A 149 8.16 -9.24 -0.09
C ASN A 149 6.96 -9.34 -1.02
N ILE A 150 7.21 -9.56 -2.31
CA ILE A 150 6.18 -9.86 -3.31
C ILE A 150 6.24 -11.33 -3.73
N LYS A 151 5.07 -11.96 -3.82
CA LYS A 151 4.92 -13.36 -4.23
C LYS A 151 3.67 -13.53 -5.09
N ASN A 152 3.69 -14.51 -6.00
CA ASN A 152 2.44 -14.95 -6.62
C ASN A 152 1.56 -15.60 -5.55
N PHE A 153 0.26 -15.33 -5.64
CA PHE A 153 -0.75 -15.99 -4.81
C PHE A 153 -1.98 -16.25 -5.67
N GLU A 154 -2.20 -17.53 -6.01
CA GLU A 154 -3.16 -17.93 -7.05
C GLU A 154 -2.91 -17.15 -8.36
N SER A 155 -3.94 -16.52 -8.93
CA SER A 155 -3.86 -15.63 -10.10
C SER A 155 -3.62 -14.16 -9.74
N GLY A 156 -3.18 -13.90 -8.51
CA GLY A 156 -2.96 -12.57 -7.96
C GLY A 156 -1.61 -12.43 -7.25
N ILE A 157 -1.57 -11.48 -6.32
CA ILE A 157 -0.35 -11.07 -5.62
C ILE A 157 -0.53 -11.18 -4.11
N GLU A 158 0.47 -11.72 -3.43
CA GLU A 158 0.64 -11.53 -1.99
C GLU A 158 1.84 -10.63 -1.71
N LEU A 159 1.62 -9.56 -0.94
CA LEU A 159 2.66 -8.73 -0.35
C LEU A 159 2.73 -8.99 1.14
N ASN A 160 3.90 -9.31 1.70
CA ASN A 160 3.99 -9.60 3.13
C ASN A 160 5.32 -9.21 3.78
N THR A 161 5.34 -9.18 5.11
CA THR A 161 6.53 -8.91 5.92
C THR A 161 6.99 -10.14 6.72
N LEU A 162 6.63 -11.37 6.34
CA LEU A 162 6.89 -12.62 7.10
C LEU A 162 7.74 -13.65 6.30
N PRO A 163 8.73 -14.37 6.89
CA PRO A 163 9.56 -14.01 8.04
C PRO A 163 11.09 -13.90 7.77
N SER A 164 11.65 -12.87 8.42
CA SER A 164 12.96 -12.71 9.11
C SER A 164 14.33 -12.91 8.47
N THR A 165 14.48 -13.57 7.31
CA THR A 165 15.81 -13.65 6.63
C THR A 165 15.96 -12.64 5.49
N SER A 166 14.89 -11.91 5.18
CA SER A 166 14.84 -10.84 4.18
C SER A 166 14.65 -9.47 4.84
N ASP A 167 14.80 -8.39 4.07
CA ASP A 167 14.59 -7.01 4.53
C ASP A 167 13.13 -6.69 4.88
N GLY A 168 12.22 -7.67 4.77
CA GLY A 168 10.79 -7.50 5.02
C GLY A 168 10.49 -7.12 6.47
N GLY A 169 9.75 -6.03 6.65
CA GLY A 169 9.46 -5.50 7.98
C GLY A 169 8.77 -4.14 7.95
N ILE A 170 8.40 -3.67 9.14
CA ILE A 170 7.86 -2.33 9.36
C ILE A 170 8.81 -1.60 10.30
N TYR A 171 9.24 -0.41 9.91
CA TYR A 171 10.28 0.37 10.55
C TYR A 171 9.80 1.78 10.83
N LEU A 172 10.02 2.28 12.04
CA LEU A 172 9.91 3.69 12.36
C LEU A 172 11.27 4.35 12.14
N ILE A 173 11.36 5.22 11.15
CA ILE A 173 12.55 5.98 10.81
C ILE A 173 12.51 7.30 11.57
N THR A 174 13.49 7.53 12.43
CA THR A 174 13.62 8.74 13.26
C THR A 174 14.95 9.44 12.99
N PRO A 175 15.14 10.70 13.43
CA PRO A 175 16.44 11.38 13.31
C PRO A 175 17.60 10.65 14.02
N VAL A 176 17.31 9.80 15.00
CA VAL A 176 18.33 9.03 15.74
C VAL A 176 18.58 7.64 15.15
N GLY A 177 17.80 7.22 14.16
CA GLY A 177 17.95 5.95 13.46
C GLY A 177 16.64 5.19 13.23
N PRO A 178 16.71 4.06 12.49
CA PRO A 178 15.56 3.20 12.24
C PRO A 178 15.29 2.27 13.43
N ILE A 179 14.01 2.09 13.76
CA ILE A 179 13.53 1.17 14.79
C ILE A 179 12.63 0.12 14.12
N SER A 180 13.01 -1.15 14.19
CA SER A 180 12.13 -2.24 13.75
C SER A 180 10.94 -2.35 14.70
N LEU A 181 9.73 -2.31 14.16
CA LEU A 181 8.52 -2.47 14.96
C LEU A 181 8.14 -3.94 15.05
N PRO A 182 7.52 -4.38 16.15
CA PRO A 182 6.98 -5.74 16.31
C PRO A 182 5.66 -5.90 15.53
N LEU A 183 5.61 -5.34 14.32
CA LEU A 183 4.45 -5.35 13.44
C LEU A 183 4.76 -6.22 12.23
N SER A 184 3.76 -6.94 11.77
CA SER A 184 3.81 -7.61 10.48
C SER A 184 2.52 -7.41 9.73
N GLN A 185 2.57 -7.55 8.41
CA GLN A 185 1.39 -7.43 7.57
C GLN A 185 1.43 -8.35 6.36
N ARG A 186 0.26 -8.56 5.79
CA ARG A 186 0.02 -9.35 4.60
C ARG A 186 -1.12 -8.71 3.80
N PHE A 187 -0.88 -8.44 2.53
CA PHE A 187 -1.89 -8.07 1.55
C PHE A 187 -2.04 -9.21 0.55
N GLN A 188 -3.25 -9.65 0.31
CA GLN A 188 -3.58 -10.58 -0.76
C GLN A 188 -4.49 -9.84 -1.73
N VAL A 189 -4.12 -9.77 -3.00
CA VAL A 189 -4.83 -9.05 -4.06
C VAL A 189 -5.19 -10.03 -5.15
N LEU A 190 -6.49 -10.23 -5.37
CA LEU A 190 -7.04 -11.24 -6.26
C LEU A 190 -8.11 -10.62 -7.18
N PRO A 191 -8.31 -11.17 -8.39
CA PRO A 191 -9.46 -10.80 -9.20
C PRO A 191 -10.76 -11.31 -8.57
N SER A 192 -11.88 -10.63 -8.81
CA SER A 192 -13.20 -11.05 -8.33
C SER A 192 -13.59 -12.45 -8.82
N THR A 193 -13.06 -12.86 -9.98
CA THR A 193 -13.28 -14.17 -10.58
C THR A 193 -12.71 -15.33 -9.76
N SER A 194 -11.80 -15.08 -8.80
CA SER A 194 -11.33 -16.08 -7.84
C SER A 194 -12.39 -16.47 -6.79
N PHE A 195 -13.52 -15.75 -6.70
CA PHE A 195 -14.55 -15.95 -5.68
C PHE A 195 -15.93 -16.31 -6.26
N PRO A 196 -16.11 -17.48 -6.89
CA PRO A 196 -17.39 -17.90 -7.45
C PRO A 196 -18.40 -18.36 -6.37
N PRO A 197 -19.70 -18.04 -6.51
CA PRO A 197 -20.27 -17.10 -7.48
C PRO A 197 -19.98 -15.65 -7.08
N SER A 198 -19.34 -14.90 -7.99
CA SER A 198 -19.05 -13.48 -7.82
C SER A 198 -20.15 -12.65 -8.47
N ASN A 199 -20.77 -11.75 -7.70
CA ASN A 199 -21.68 -10.73 -8.22
C ASN A 199 -20.95 -9.44 -8.64
N PHE A 200 -19.62 -9.42 -8.57
CA PHE A 200 -18.82 -8.28 -8.98
C PHE A 200 -18.49 -8.36 -10.48
N PRO A 201 -18.28 -7.21 -11.14
CA PRO A 201 -17.69 -7.17 -12.47
C PRO A 201 -16.38 -7.99 -12.56
N PRO A 202 -16.05 -8.60 -13.71
CA PRO A 202 -14.84 -9.41 -13.87
C PRO A 202 -13.53 -8.65 -13.64
N GLU A 203 -13.53 -7.33 -13.86
CA GLU A 203 -12.37 -6.45 -13.67
C GLU A 203 -12.21 -5.96 -12.23
N THR A 204 -13.18 -6.27 -11.35
CA THR A 204 -13.09 -5.91 -9.94
C THR A 204 -11.96 -6.65 -9.26
N ILE A 205 -11.19 -5.92 -8.45
CA ILE A 205 -10.13 -6.46 -7.61
C ILE A 205 -10.62 -6.54 -6.17
N ILE A 206 -10.36 -7.67 -5.54
CA ILE A 206 -10.62 -7.90 -4.12
C ILE A 206 -9.28 -8.00 -3.43
N ALA A 207 -9.07 -7.20 -2.38
CA ALA A 207 -7.88 -7.30 -1.57
C ALA A 207 -8.19 -7.49 -0.10
N THR A 208 -7.37 -8.30 0.58
CA THR A 208 -7.42 -8.47 2.03
C THR A 208 -6.08 -8.06 2.60
N HIS A 209 -6.10 -7.07 3.49
CA HIS A 209 -4.95 -6.62 4.27
C HIS A 209 -5.12 -7.07 5.70
N GLU A 210 -4.15 -7.81 6.21
CA GLU A 210 -4.11 -8.26 7.59
C GLU A 210 -2.86 -7.70 8.26
N MET A 211 -3.02 -7.32 9.53
CA MET A 211 -1.92 -6.82 10.34
C MET A 211 -1.87 -7.51 11.70
N TRP A 212 -0.64 -7.72 12.17
CA TRP A 212 -0.34 -8.33 13.45
C TRP A 212 0.62 -7.45 14.25
N VAL A 213 0.50 -7.52 15.56
CA VAL A 213 1.42 -6.91 16.52
C VAL A 213 1.85 -7.99 17.50
N PHE A 214 3.16 -8.18 17.66
CA PHE A 214 3.71 -9.33 18.41
C PHE A 214 3.13 -10.68 17.98
N GLY A 215 2.85 -10.86 16.68
CA GLY A 215 2.24 -12.08 16.12
C GLY A 215 0.74 -12.25 16.38
N LEU A 216 0.09 -11.31 17.08
CA LEU A 216 -1.35 -11.32 17.32
C LEU A 216 -2.06 -10.47 16.25
N LYS A 217 -2.99 -11.07 15.51
CA LYS A 217 -3.76 -10.36 14.48
C LYS A 217 -4.65 -9.33 15.16
N PHE A 218 -4.49 -8.06 14.79
CA PHE A 218 -5.28 -6.97 15.40
C PHE A 218 -6.21 -6.28 14.39
N LEU A 219 -5.90 -6.35 13.10
CA LEU A 219 -6.64 -5.66 12.05
C LEU A 219 -6.76 -6.51 10.80
N THR A 220 -7.95 -6.49 10.20
CA THR A 220 -8.20 -6.94 8.83
C THR A 220 -8.93 -5.83 8.10
N ILE A 221 -8.52 -5.52 6.88
CA ILE A 221 -9.20 -4.59 5.99
C ILE A 221 -9.49 -5.33 4.69
N SER A 222 -10.75 -5.33 4.29
CA SER A 222 -11.18 -5.87 3.00
C SER A 222 -11.42 -4.73 2.04
N TYR A 223 -10.86 -4.81 0.84
CA TYR A 223 -10.97 -3.81 -0.20
C TYR A 223 -11.68 -4.38 -1.42
N ILE A 224 -12.43 -3.51 -2.09
CA ILE A 224 -13.06 -3.76 -3.40
C ILE A 224 -12.66 -2.59 -4.30
N ALA A 225 -11.85 -2.87 -5.31
CA ALA A 225 -11.45 -1.91 -6.32
C ALA A 225 -12.25 -2.16 -7.61
N ASN A 226 -13.11 -1.21 -7.97
CA ASN A 226 -13.88 -1.26 -9.22
C ASN A 226 -13.26 -0.34 -10.25
N LYS A 227 -13.09 -0.83 -11.48
CA LYS A 227 -12.63 -0.02 -12.60
C LYS A 227 -13.64 1.09 -12.90
N THR A 228 -13.16 2.31 -13.12
CA THR A 228 -13.96 3.51 -13.40
C THR A 228 -13.93 3.88 -14.87
#